data_AF-A0AAJ7L7F2-F1
#
_entry.id   AF-A0AAJ7L7F2-F1
#
_cell.length_a   1.000
_cell.length_b   1.000
_cell.length_c   1.000
_cell.angle_alpha   90.00
_cell.angle_beta   90.00
_cell.angle_gamma   90.00
#
_symmetry.space_group_name_H-M   'P 1'
#
loop_
_entity.id
_entity.type
_entity.pdbx_description
1 polymer ?
#
loop_
_entity_poly.entity_id
_entity_poly.type
_entity_poly.pdbx_seq_one_letter_code
_entity_poly.pdbx_strand_id
1 'polypeptide(L)'
;MAFNGSSCCQRAREHPLVMWAPLSSELEPSLSLISWFDDQMARMQGDLAQNRFFDVPEVGRIDFDPRRRSRLFDALFSNDAIDTAMKFHENPNKNRVECQVSTGCGDFFRPEDIEVNVKDRNVEFKARREQKSEDGHNYTVREVRRVFSVPENAEVDKLQAEMGPNGKVMLTAPLLKPKPIENKPKGPVPIKINRK
;
A
#
# COMPACT_ATOMS: atom_id res chain seq x y z
N MET A 1 -28.91 -14.74 -56.82
CA MET A 1 -28.90 -14.55 -55.35
C MET A 1 -27.65 -15.23 -54.84
N ALA A 2 -26.54 -14.49 -54.72
CA ALA A 2 -26.12 -13.71 -53.56
C ALA A 2 -25.05 -14.50 -52.78
N PHE A 3 -23.92 -13.83 -52.59
CA PHE A 3 -22.63 -14.28 -52.07
C PHE A 3 -22.70 -14.76 -50.61
N ASN A 4 -21.76 -15.63 -50.22
CA ASN A 4 -20.88 -15.30 -49.09
C ASN A 4 -19.66 -16.23 -49.05
N GLY A 5 -18.49 -15.63 -49.25
CA GLY A 5 -17.24 -16.11 -48.68
C GLY A 5 -16.90 -15.23 -47.48
N SER A 6 -16.25 -15.82 -46.47
CA SER A 6 -15.33 -15.09 -45.60
C SER A 6 -14.62 -16.08 -44.67
N SER A 7 -13.38 -16.37 -45.04
CA SER A 7 -12.27 -16.62 -44.12
C SER A 7 -12.21 -15.49 -43.09
N CYS A 8 -12.03 -15.80 -41.81
CA CYS A 8 -11.52 -14.82 -40.87
C CYS A 8 -10.54 -15.49 -39.89
N CYS A 9 -9.33 -14.95 -39.92
CA CYS A 9 -8.15 -15.36 -39.20
C CYS A 9 -8.23 -15.07 -37.70
N GLN A 10 -7.44 -15.85 -36.96
CA GLN A 10 -6.78 -15.59 -35.67
C GLN A 10 -6.79 -14.12 -35.19
N ARG A 11 -7.14 -13.91 -33.92
CA ARG A 11 -6.37 -13.01 -33.06
C ARG A 11 -6.60 -13.32 -31.57
N ALA A 12 -5.60 -13.97 -30.97
CA ALA A 12 -5.36 -13.87 -29.54
C ALA A 12 -5.25 -12.39 -29.18
N ARG A 13 -6.08 -11.92 -28.23
CA ARG A 13 -5.83 -10.64 -27.55
C ARG A 13 -5.26 -10.97 -26.19
N GLU A 14 -3.93 -10.98 -26.14
CA GLU A 14 -3.22 -10.58 -24.93
C GLU A 14 -3.75 -9.20 -24.54
N HIS A 15 -4.33 -9.10 -23.35
CA HIS A 15 -4.53 -7.80 -22.71
C HIS A 15 -3.20 -7.45 -22.03
N PRO A 16 -2.40 -6.50 -22.55
CA PRO A 16 -1.34 -5.97 -21.73
C PRO A 16 -2.04 -5.19 -20.62
N LEU A 17 -1.80 -5.57 -19.37
CA LEU A 17 -2.02 -4.71 -18.22
C LEU A 17 -1.08 -3.51 -18.38
N VAL A 18 -1.51 -2.53 -19.15
CA VAL A 18 -0.82 -1.26 -19.32
C VAL A 18 -1.10 -0.44 -18.06
N MET A 19 -0.38 -0.76 -16.98
CA MET A 19 -0.14 0.22 -15.92
C MET A 19 0.90 1.20 -16.44
N TRP A 20 0.44 2.23 -17.16
CA TRP A 20 1.25 3.42 -17.36
C TRP A 20 0.77 4.49 -16.40
N ALA A 21 1.42 4.56 -15.23
CA ALA A 21 1.54 5.83 -14.54
C ALA A 21 2.34 6.79 -15.44
N PRO A 22 1.98 8.08 -15.56
CA PRO A 22 2.72 8.99 -16.40
C PRO A 22 4.14 9.15 -15.86
N LEU A 23 5.10 8.94 -16.75
CA LEU A 23 6.50 9.30 -16.57
C LEU A 23 6.57 10.81 -16.31
N SER A 24 7.33 11.15 -15.26
CA SER A 24 7.58 12.48 -14.73
C SER A 24 7.81 13.56 -15.79
N SER A 25 6.94 14.57 -15.83
CA SER A 25 7.33 15.95 -16.14
C SER A 25 6.35 16.93 -15.50
N GLU A 26 6.87 17.69 -14.53
CA GLU A 26 6.40 19.02 -14.09
C GLU A 26 4.89 19.15 -13.85
N LEU A 27 4.46 18.74 -12.65
CA LEU A 27 3.09 18.89 -12.19
C LEU A 27 3.03 19.92 -11.05
N GLU A 28 2.26 20.99 -11.27
CA GLU A 28 1.66 21.74 -10.17
C GLU A 28 0.88 20.74 -9.29
N PRO A 29 1.19 20.61 -7.99
CA PRO A 29 1.12 19.29 -7.35
C PRO A 29 -0.29 18.83 -6.98
N SER A 30 -1.24 19.76 -6.77
CA SER A 30 -2.56 19.42 -6.21
C SER A 30 -3.64 19.22 -7.26
N LEU A 31 -3.68 20.04 -8.32
CA LEU A 31 -4.76 19.98 -9.30
C LEU A 31 -4.62 18.80 -10.27
N SER A 32 -3.41 18.36 -10.56
CA SER A 32 -3.12 17.27 -11.50
C SER A 32 -3.41 15.87 -10.96
N LEU A 33 -3.09 15.62 -9.69
CA LEU A 33 -3.38 14.34 -9.05
C LEU A 33 -4.85 14.18 -8.69
N ILE A 34 -5.54 15.27 -8.29
CA ILE A 34 -6.98 15.26 -8.03
C ILE A 34 -7.76 15.04 -9.33
N SER A 35 -7.40 15.76 -10.41
CA SER A 35 -8.05 15.55 -11.71
C SER A 35 -7.79 14.16 -12.28
N TRP A 36 -6.57 13.63 -12.16
CA TRP A 36 -6.28 12.25 -12.52
C TRP A 36 -7.13 11.24 -11.72
N PHE A 37 -7.23 11.42 -10.40
CA PHE A 37 -8.03 10.54 -9.55
C PHE A 37 -9.51 10.58 -9.93
N ASP A 38 -10.04 11.77 -10.20
CA ASP A 38 -11.42 11.97 -10.65
C ASP A 38 -11.67 11.28 -12.00
N ASP A 39 -10.75 11.42 -12.96
CA ASP A 39 -10.83 10.78 -14.26
C ASP A 39 -10.78 9.25 -14.14
N GLN A 40 -9.92 8.70 -13.27
CA GLN A 40 -9.85 7.26 -13.04
C GLN A 40 -11.14 6.71 -12.41
N MET A 41 -11.70 7.42 -11.44
CA MET A 41 -12.97 7.02 -10.82
C MET A 41 -14.13 7.08 -11.80
N ALA A 42 -14.20 8.12 -12.64
CA ALA A 42 -15.21 8.25 -13.68
C ALA A 42 -15.11 7.11 -14.71
N ARG A 43 -13.88 6.71 -15.09
CA ARG A 43 -13.63 5.57 -15.97
C ARG A 43 -14.10 4.26 -15.34
N MET A 44 -13.75 3.98 -14.08
CA MET A 44 -14.21 2.77 -13.38
C MET A 44 -15.73 2.71 -13.24
N GLN A 45 -16.38 3.85 -12.94
CA GLN A 45 -17.85 3.92 -12.90
C GLN A 45 -18.46 3.64 -14.28
N GLY A 46 -17.84 4.14 -15.35
CA GLY A 46 -18.23 3.84 -16.73
C GLY A 46 -18.08 2.35 -17.07
N ASP A 47 -16.95 1.74 -16.71
CA ASP A 47 -16.68 0.32 -16.94
C ASP A 47 -17.65 -0.59 -16.18
N LEU A 48 -17.99 -0.24 -14.93
CA LEU A 48 -19.00 -0.97 -14.14
C LEU A 48 -20.40 -0.83 -14.74
N ALA A 49 -20.74 0.33 -15.29
CA ALA A 49 -22.03 0.55 -15.95
C ALA A 49 -22.13 -0.19 -17.29
N GLN A 50 -21.03 -0.30 -18.03
CA GLN A 50 -20.98 -1.02 -19.30
C GLN A 50 -20.91 -2.54 -19.12
N ASN A 51 -20.14 -3.02 -18.15
CA ASN A 51 -19.91 -4.45 -17.91
C ASN A 51 -20.76 -4.93 -16.72
N ARG A 52 -22.09 -4.92 -16.84
CA ARG A 52 -23.02 -5.46 -15.82
C ARG A 52 -22.66 -6.92 -15.50
N PHE A 53 -21.79 -7.12 -14.52
CA PHE A 53 -21.50 -8.43 -13.95
C PHE A 53 -22.64 -8.78 -13.00
N PHE A 54 -23.50 -9.71 -13.45
CA PHE A 54 -24.43 -10.55 -12.68
C PHE A 54 -25.15 -9.90 -11.48
N ASP A 55 -26.45 -9.57 -11.67
CA ASP A 55 -27.51 -9.58 -10.65
C ASP A 55 -27.25 -8.87 -9.29
N VAL A 56 -26.39 -7.85 -9.26
CA VAL A 56 -26.33 -6.95 -8.09
C VAL A 56 -27.53 -6.00 -8.16
N PRO A 57 -28.45 -5.99 -7.18
CA PRO A 57 -29.57 -5.06 -7.16
C PRO A 57 -29.01 -3.64 -7.16
N GLU A 58 -29.45 -2.87 -8.15
CA GLU A 58 -29.18 -1.45 -8.40
C GLU A 58 -28.33 -0.79 -7.31
N VAL A 59 -27.00 -0.94 -7.40
CA VAL A 59 -26.09 -0.20 -6.52
C VAL A 59 -26.28 1.24 -6.93
N GLY A 60 -27.10 1.97 -6.17
CA GLY A 60 -27.34 3.39 -6.38
C GLY A 60 -26.00 4.06 -6.62
N ARG A 61 -25.93 4.94 -7.62
CA ARG A 61 -24.73 5.72 -7.94
C ARG A 61 -24.12 6.17 -6.62
N ILE A 62 -22.92 5.69 -6.30
CA ILE A 62 -22.22 6.14 -5.10
C ILE A 62 -21.69 7.54 -5.45
N ASP A 63 -22.58 8.53 -5.37
CA ASP A 63 -22.25 9.94 -5.50
C ASP A 63 -21.54 10.35 -4.21
N PHE A 64 -20.23 10.14 -4.19
CA PHE A 64 -19.39 10.74 -3.18
C PHE A 64 -19.47 12.26 -3.36
N ASP A 65 -20.15 12.94 -2.42
CA ASP A 65 -20.15 14.41 -2.33
C ASP A 65 -18.72 14.92 -2.59
N PRO A 66 -18.50 15.85 -3.52
CA PRO A 66 -17.16 16.34 -3.87
C PRO A 66 -16.34 16.76 -2.65
N ARG A 67 -16.98 17.28 -1.60
CA ARG A 67 -16.33 17.65 -0.33
C ARG A 67 -15.98 16.42 0.53
N ARG A 68 -16.81 15.36 0.53
CA ARG A 68 -16.44 14.08 1.16
C ARG A 68 -15.32 13.37 0.41
N ARG A 69 -15.33 13.43 -0.92
CA ARG A 69 -14.27 12.88 -1.77
C ARG A 69 -12.95 13.63 -1.55
N SER A 70 -12.99 14.96 -1.51
CA SER A 70 -11.82 15.78 -1.14
C SER A 70 -11.29 15.41 0.24
N ARG A 71 -12.15 15.23 1.25
CA ARG A 71 -11.69 14.83 2.59
C ARG A 71 -11.13 13.42 2.65
N LEU A 72 -11.69 12.47 1.89
CA LEU A 72 -11.15 11.11 1.78
C LEU A 72 -9.80 11.13 1.05
N PHE A 73 -9.68 11.94 0.00
CA PHE A 73 -8.44 12.17 -0.71
C PHE A 73 -7.40 12.84 0.21
N ASP A 74 -7.77 13.91 0.93
CA ASP A 74 -6.92 14.57 1.91
C ASP A 74 -6.51 13.58 3.02
N ALA A 75 -7.40 12.72 3.51
CA ALA A 75 -7.06 11.72 4.51
C ALA A 75 -6.09 10.63 3.98
N LEU A 76 -6.14 10.31 2.69
CA LEU A 76 -5.31 9.29 2.07
C LEU A 76 -4.00 9.85 1.48
N PHE A 77 -3.98 11.12 1.09
CA PHE A 77 -2.95 11.73 0.23
C PHE A 77 -2.47 13.12 0.69
N SER A 78 -2.95 13.67 1.82
CA SER A 78 -2.34 14.89 2.38
C SER A 78 -0.89 14.65 2.78
N ASN A 79 -0.04 15.67 2.63
CA ASN A 79 1.34 15.65 3.11
C ASN A 79 1.48 15.25 4.59
N ASP A 80 0.49 15.56 5.45
CA ASP A 80 0.49 15.13 6.86
C ASP A 80 0.20 13.62 7.04
N ALA A 81 -0.53 13.00 6.10
CA ALA A 81 -0.67 11.53 6.03
C ALA A 81 0.63 10.88 5.53
N ILE A 82 1.38 11.57 4.67
CA ILE A 82 2.76 11.21 4.30
C ILE A 82 3.70 11.40 5.50
N ASP A 83 3.44 12.33 6.41
CA ASP A 83 4.24 12.50 7.63
C ASP A 83 3.82 11.55 8.78
N THR A 84 2.61 10.98 8.66
CA THR A 84 2.16 9.73 9.32
C THR A 84 2.67 8.49 8.55
N ALA A 85 3.62 8.64 7.63
CA ALA A 85 4.31 7.50 7.04
C ALA A 85 4.88 6.61 8.14
N MET A 86 4.89 5.32 7.84
CA MET A 86 5.75 4.36 8.54
C MET A 86 7.18 4.91 8.60
N LYS A 87 7.56 5.42 9.77
CA LYS A 87 8.90 5.93 10.05
C LYS A 87 9.65 4.89 10.85
N PHE A 88 10.94 4.77 10.56
CA PHE A 88 11.85 4.03 11.42
C PHE A 88 12.01 4.76 12.75
N HIS A 89 11.79 4.06 13.86
CA HIS A 89 12.14 4.53 15.19
C HIS A 89 13.49 3.96 15.62
N GLU A 90 14.32 4.80 16.22
CA GLU A 90 15.57 4.34 16.81
C GLU A 90 15.33 3.64 18.14
N ASN A 91 15.92 2.46 18.30
CA ASN A 91 15.98 1.75 19.57
C ASN A 91 17.41 1.80 20.12
N PRO A 92 17.77 2.82 20.95
CA PRO A 92 19.14 3.00 21.44
C PRO A 92 19.61 1.82 22.30
N ASN A 93 18.69 1.11 22.97
CA ASN A 93 19.03 -0.03 23.82
C ASN A 93 19.51 -1.25 23.01
N LYS A 94 19.03 -1.40 21.77
CA LYS A 94 19.37 -2.52 20.88
C LYS A 94 20.29 -2.10 19.73
N ASN A 95 20.74 -0.84 19.73
CA ASN A 95 21.57 -0.24 18.70
C ASN A 95 21.08 -0.46 17.25
N ARG A 96 19.77 -0.32 17.04
CA ARG A 96 19.13 -0.57 15.74
C ARG A 96 17.98 0.40 15.50
N VAL A 97 17.62 0.59 14.25
CA VAL A 97 16.33 1.16 13.85
C VAL A 97 15.32 0.04 13.62
N GLU A 98 14.07 0.34 13.89
CA GLU A 98 12.94 -0.58 13.79
C GLU A 98 11.80 0.14 13.08
N CYS A 99 11.06 -0.55 12.21
CA CYS A 99 9.86 -0.03 11.55
C CYS A 99 8.82 -1.15 11.48
N GLN A 100 7.60 -0.89 11.96
CA GLN A 100 6.53 -1.87 11.92
C GLN A 100 5.61 -1.61 10.73
N VAL A 101 5.59 -2.56 9.79
CA VAL A 101 4.67 -2.58 8.65
C VAL A 101 3.43 -3.37 9.01
N SER A 102 2.24 -2.78 8.88
CA SER A 102 0.99 -3.54 8.97
C SER A 102 0.48 -3.87 7.57
N THR A 103 0.20 -5.15 7.31
CA THR A 103 -0.49 -5.57 6.07
C THR A 103 -1.97 -5.21 6.07
N GLY A 104 -2.56 -4.87 7.23
CA GLY A 104 -3.99 -4.59 7.37
C GLY A 104 -4.92 -5.78 7.07
N CYS A 105 -4.35 -6.96 6.84
CA CYS A 105 -5.07 -8.14 6.35
C CYS A 105 -5.09 -9.30 7.35
N GLY A 106 -4.74 -9.06 8.62
CA GLY A 106 -4.59 -10.13 9.62
C GLY A 106 -3.58 -11.18 9.16
N ASP A 107 -3.86 -12.46 9.41
CA ASP A 107 -2.98 -13.58 9.05
C ASP A 107 -3.18 -14.09 7.61
N PHE A 108 -3.73 -13.25 6.71
CA PHE A 108 -4.00 -13.66 5.33
C PHE A 108 -2.71 -13.91 4.53
N PHE A 109 -1.66 -13.13 4.74
CA PHE A 109 -0.38 -13.31 4.05
C PHE A 109 0.50 -14.32 4.78
N ARG A 110 1.26 -15.12 4.04
CA ARG A 110 2.35 -15.95 4.56
C ARG A 110 3.69 -15.25 4.31
N PRO A 111 4.77 -15.66 4.98
CA PRO A 111 6.09 -15.11 4.74
C PRO A 111 6.53 -15.18 3.27
N GLU A 112 6.15 -16.23 2.54
CA GLU A 112 6.52 -16.42 1.13
C GLU A 112 5.76 -15.48 0.17
N ASP A 113 4.64 -14.91 0.63
CA ASP A 113 3.84 -13.97 -0.16
C ASP A 113 4.38 -12.52 -0.05
N ILE A 114 5.46 -12.31 0.73
CA ILE A 114 6.04 -11.01 1.05
C ILE A 114 7.42 -10.86 0.40
N GLU A 115 7.63 -9.72 -0.24
CA GLU A 115 8.89 -9.33 -0.88
C GLU A 115 9.32 -7.95 -0.34
N VAL A 116 10.59 -7.84 0.05
CA VAL A 116 11.18 -6.58 0.53
C VAL A 116 12.37 -6.26 -0.36
N ASN A 117 12.20 -5.25 -1.20
CA ASN A 117 13.23 -4.77 -2.11
C ASN A 117 13.85 -3.49 -1.57
N VAL A 118 15.18 -3.41 -1.66
CA VAL A 118 15.93 -2.24 -1.21
C VAL A 118 16.68 -1.67 -2.41
N LYS A 119 16.45 -0.38 -2.69
CA LYS A 119 17.19 0.35 -3.73
C LYS A 119 17.66 1.68 -3.14
N ASP A 120 18.97 1.90 -3.17
CA ASP A 120 19.65 3.02 -2.53
C ASP A 120 19.38 3.06 -1.02
N ARG A 121 18.36 3.82 -0.60
CA ARG A 121 17.85 3.87 0.79
C ARG A 121 16.33 3.76 0.88
N ASN A 122 15.68 3.46 -0.24
CA ASN A 122 14.25 3.26 -0.31
C ASN A 122 13.93 1.77 -0.24
N VAL A 123 13.03 1.43 0.66
CA VAL A 123 12.54 0.07 0.84
C VAL A 123 11.15 -0.01 0.25
N GLU A 124 10.98 -0.92 -0.69
CA GLU A 124 9.70 -1.28 -1.28
C GLU A 124 9.25 -2.61 -0.67
N PHE A 125 8.20 -2.54 0.15
CA PHE A 125 7.52 -3.69 0.72
C PHE A 125 6.33 -4.07 -0.17
N LYS A 126 6.28 -5.33 -0.62
CA LYS A 126 5.17 -5.91 -1.37
C LYS A 126 4.67 -7.15 -0.63
N ALA A 127 3.35 -7.30 -0.56
CA ALA A 127 2.73 -8.54 -0.15
C ALA A 127 1.59 -8.83 -1.12
N ARG A 128 1.56 -10.01 -1.73
CA ARG A 128 0.47 -10.40 -2.66
C ARG A 128 0.15 -11.87 -2.52
N ARG A 129 -1.12 -12.18 -2.30
CA ARG A 129 -1.61 -13.57 -2.22
C ARG A 129 -2.96 -13.71 -2.89
N GLU A 130 -3.11 -14.80 -3.62
CA GLU A 130 -4.38 -15.30 -4.14
C GLU A 130 -4.78 -16.56 -3.38
N GLN A 131 -6.04 -16.63 -2.93
CA GLN A 131 -6.61 -17.79 -2.27
C GLN A 131 -7.93 -18.17 -2.94
N LYS A 132 -8.03 -19.41 -3.40
CA LYS A 132 -9.30 -19.98 -3.89
C LYS A 132 -10.12 -20.51 -2.72
N SER A 133 -11.43 -20.35 -2.77
CA SER A 133 -12.34 -20.97 -1.81
C SER A 133 -12.30 -22.49 -1.96
N GLU A 134 -12.64 -23.21 -0.89
CA GLU A 134 -12.70 -24.68 -0.89
C GLU A 134 -13.68 -25.20 -1.95
N ASP A 135 -14.81 -24.49 -2.14
CA ASP A 135 -15.82 -24.83 -3.15
C ASP A 135 -15.39 -24.47 -4.59
N GLY A 136 -14.21 -23.86 -4.79
CA GLY A 136 -13.66 -23.51 -6.10
C GLY A 136 -14.37 -22.38 -6.87
N HIS A 137 -15.52 -21.90 -6.39
CA HIS A 137 -16.32 -20.88 -7.06
C HIS A 137 -15.85 -19.44 -6.81
N ASN A 138 -15.11 -19.19 -5.72
CA ASN A 138 -14.64 -17.86 -5.35
C ASN A 138 -13.11 -17.82 -5.27
N TYR A 139 -12.54 -16.66 -5.53
CA TYR A 139 -11.14 -16.38 -5.27
C TYR A 139 -11.00 -15.02 -4.56
N THR A 140 -10.05 -14.93 -3.63
CA THR A 140 -9.71 -13.70 -2.92
C THR A 140 -8.27 -13.34 -3.25
N VAL A 141 -8.05 -12.14 -3.77
CA VAL A 141 -6.72 -11.57 -3.99
C VAL A 141 -6.55 -10.39 -3.06
N ARG A 142 -5.43 -10.34 -2.34
CA ARG A 142 -5.02 -9.15 -1.59
C ARG A 142 -3.61 -8.76 -1.98
N GLU A 143 -3.41 -7.46 -2.13
CA GLU A 143 -2.11 -6.87 -2.45
C GLU A 143 -1.88 -5.64 -1.57
N VAL A 144 -0.68 -5.55 -1.00
CA VAL A 144 -0.23 -4.43 -0.18
C VAL A 144 1.11 -3.98 -0.73
N ARG A 145 1.24 -2.68 -1.02
CA ARG A 145 2.51 -2.06 -1.37
C ARG A 145 2.77 -0.86 -0.49
N ARG A 146 3.98 -0.76 0.04
CA ARG A 146 4.44 0.37 0.85
C ARG A 146 5.88 0.72 0.47
N VAL A 147 6.14 2.02 0.38
CA VAL A 147 7.48 2.55 0.15
C VAL A 147 7.83 3.47 1.31
N PHE A 148 9.03 3.31 1.86
CA PHE A 148 9.53 4.14 2.94
C PHE A 148 11.06 4.19 2.88
N SER A 149 11.63 5.25 3.42
CA SER A 149 13.07 5.49 3.40
C SER A 149 13.72 5.08 4.71
N VAL A 150 14.87 4.42 4.62
CA VAL A 150 15.70 4.06 5.77
C VAL A 150 16.52 5.29 6.19
N PRO A 151 16.56 5.65 7.49
CA PRO A 151 17.29 6.83 7.95
C PRO A 151 18.80 6.67 7.74
N GLU A 152 19.49 7.80 7.56
CA GLU A 152 20.90 7.81 7.13
C GLU A 152 21.88 7.19 8.12
N ASN A 153 21.49 7.12 9.38
CA ASN A 153 22.28 6.57 10.48
C ASN A 153 22.14 5.06 10.64
N ALA A 154 21.34 4.39 9.79
CA ALA A 154 21.20 2.94 9.77
C ALA A 154 21.97 2.30 8.61
N GLU A 155 22.46 1.08 8.85
CA GLU A 155 23.17 0.25 7.87
C GLU A 155 22.17 -0.51 7.01
N VAL A 156 21.86 0.06 5.84
CA VAL A 156 20.82 -0.43 4.92
C VAL A 156 21.10 -1.85 4.40
N ASP A 157 22.37 -2.20 4.18
CA ASP A 157 22.78 -3.52 3.67
C ASP A 157 22.47 -4.68 4.64
N LYS A 158 22.27 -4.35 5.92
CA LYS A 158 21.92 -5.30 6.97
C LYS A 158 20.46 -5.18 7.41
N LEU A 159 19.59 -4.63 6.56
CA LEU A 159 18.16 -4.61 6.80
C LEU A 159 17.61 -6.04 6.83
N GLN A 160 16.85 -6.36 7.87
CA GLN A 160 16.19 -7.64 8.08
C GLN A 160 14.69 -7.42 8.24
N ALA A 161 13.91 -8.42 7.83
CA ALA A 161 12.46 -8.44 7.96
C ALA A 161 12.02 -9.68 8.73
N GLU A 162 11.17 -9.48 9.74
CA GLU A 162 10.59 -10.56 10.53
C GLU A 162 9.07 -10.44 10.53
N MET A 163 8.38 -11.48 10.11
CA MET A 163 6.91 -11.53 10.15
C MET A 163 6.44 -11.95 11.54
N GLY A 164 5.69 -11.08 12.19
CA GLY A 164 4.99 -11.35 13.45
C GLY A 164 3.51 -11.66 13.23
N PRO A 165 2.77 -11.89 14.34
CA PRO A 165 1.35 -12.23 14.29
C PRO A 165 0.49 -11.08 13.75
N ASN A 166 -0.70 -11.41 13.25
CA ASN A 166 -1.68 -10.47 12.71
C ASN A 166 -1.17 -9.69 11.50
N GLY A 167 -0.32 -10.32 10.68
CA GLY A 167 0.21 -9.72 9.45
C GLY A 167 1.03 -8.45 9.70
N LYS A 168 1.75 -8.39 10.82
CA LYS A 168 2.66 -7.29 11.16
C LYS A 168 4.09 -7.72 10.84
N VAL A 169 4.80 -6.96 10.00
CA VAL A 169 6.21 -7.22 9.67
C VAL A 169 7.07 -6.19 10.37
N MET A 170 8.09 -6.64 11.09
CA MET A 170 9.10 -5.80 11.71
C MET A 170 10.32 -5.72 10.80
N LEU A 171 10.65 -4.52 10.36
CA LEU A 171 11.87 -4.24 9.61
C LEU A 171 12.90 -3.66 10.56
N THR A 172 14.10 -4.23 10.59
CA THR A 172 15.17 -3.77 11.48
C THR A 172 16.49 -3.64 10.75
N ALA A 173 17.26 -2.59 11.07
CA ALA A 173 18.62 -2.41 10.57
C ALA A 173 19.51 -1.88 11.70
N PRO A 174 20.76 -2.34 11.82
CA PRO A 174 21.67 -1.84 12.85
C PRO A 174 22.06 -0.37 12.58
N LEU A 175 22.40 0.37 13.63
CA LEU A 175 22.93 1.74 13.49
C LEU A 175 24.39 1.70 13.04
N LEU A 176 24.76 2.58 12.10
CA LEU A 176 26.14 2.74 11.60
C LEU A 176 27.12 3.16 12.71
N LYS A 177 26.66 3.98 13.66
CA LYS A 177 27.43 4.41 14.82
C LYS A 177 26.68 4.03 16.09
N PRO A 178 27.24 3.15 16.94
CA PRO A 178 26.60 2.79 18.19
C PRO A 178 26.39 4.01 19.08
N LYS A 179 25.16 4.24 19.52
CA LYS A 179 24.90 5.25 20.56
C LYS A 179 25.24 4.65 21.93
N PRO A 180 25.88 5.41 22.84
CA PRO A 180 26.08 4.96 24.21
C PRO A 180 24.73 4.55 24.83
N ILE A 181 24.71 3.39 25.47
CA ILE A 181 23.50 2.89 26.13
C ILE A 181 23.25 3.75 27.37
N GLU A 182 22.31 4.69 27.28
CA GLU A 182 21.83 5.41 28.45
C GLU A 182 21.03 4.44 29.32
N ASN A 183 21.62 3.99 30.42
CA ASN A 183 20.91 3.26 31.47
C ASN A 183 19.92 4.21 32.18
N LYS A 184 18.78 4.51 31.54
CA LYS A 184 17.69 5.20 32.23
C LYS A 184 17.15 4.28 33.32
N PRO A 185 17.05 4.73 34.58
CA PRO A 185 16.49 3.93 35.64
C PRO A 185 15.03 3.61 35.30
N LYS A 186 14.71 2.31 35.13
CA LYS A 186 13.35 1.79 34.95
C LYS A 186 12.62 1.79 36.30
N GLY A 187 12.40 2.98 36.86
CA GLY A 187 11.49 3.17 38.00
C GLY A 187 10.04 3.31 37.52
N PRO A 188 9.04 3.00 38.36
CA PRO A 188 7.65 3.31 38.04
C PRO A 188 7.48 4.83 37.84
N VAL A 189 6.90 5.23 36.71
CA VAL A 189 6.61 6.65 36.41
C VAL A 189 5.36 7.06 37.20
N PRO A 190 5.45 8.01 38.16
CA PRO A 190 4.29 8.41 38.95
C PRO A 190 3.29 9.19 38.09
N ILE A 191 2.02 8.79 38.13
CA ILE A 191 0.91 9.47 37.45
C ILE A 191 0.42 10.61 38.35
N LYS A 192 0.57 11.86 37.92
CA LYS A 192 -0.03 13.03 38.59
C LYS A 192 -1.44 13.26 38.04
N ILE A 193 -2.45 13.19 38.91
CA ILE A 193 -3.83 13.57 38.59
C ILE A 193 -4.07 14.99 39.12
N ASN A 194 -4.24 15.97 38.23
CA ASN A 194 -4.66 17.32 38.62
C ASN A 194 -6.18 17.33 38.79
N ARG A 195 -6.68 17.40 40.03
CA ARG A 195 -8.10 17.69 40.30
C ARG A 195 -8.28 19.20 40.40
N LYS A 196 -9.27 19.73 39.68
CA LYS A 196 -9.73 21.13 39.80
C LYS A 196 -10.67 21.28 40.98
#